data_AF-A0A3C1UVE4-F1
#
_entry.id   AF-A0A3C1UVE4-F1
#
_cell.length_a   1.000
_cell.length_b   1.000
_cell.length_c   1.000
_cell.angle_alpha   90.00
_cell.angle_beta   90.00
_cell.angle_gamma   90.00
#
_symmetry.space_group_name_H-M   'P 1'
#
loop_
_entity.id
_entity.type
_entity.pdbx_description
1 polymer ?
#
loop_
_entity_poly.entity_id
_entity_poly.type
_entity_poly.pdbx_seq_one_letter_code
_entity_poly.pdbx_strand_id
1 'polypeptide(L)'
;MPPGGPGGMRGPNRFLTEEEKKNRPKITRKLLKRIFSYLLPYWPKLLLVLAAIVLSSIFGLLPSILTGKIIDEGLIGRNFGVLVQLILLSFAVLLLSNLIGVLESYLNTWVAQHITYDMRNQMYAHLQKMSHRFFTTSKQGDVITRMTSDISGVQSVIANTLTSILSNIAVLATSVVAMYQKNW
;
A
#
# COMPACT_ATOMS: atom_id res chain seq x y z
N MET A 1 -28.66 28.10 -29.07
CA MET A 1 -28.38 26.94 -28.21
C MET A 1 -27.59 25.92 -29.03
N PRO A 2 -26.34 25.56 -28.70
CA PRO A 2 -25.69 24.42 -29.32
C PRO A 2 -26.12 23.09 -28.65
N PRO A 3 -26.09 21.95 -29.37
CA PRO A 3 -26.70 20.69 -28.94
C PRO A 3 -25.88 19.98 -27.86
N GLY A 4 -26.58 19.30 -26.95
CA GLY A 4 -25.99 18.47 -25.90
C GLY A 4 -25.17 17.30 -26.47
N GLY A 5 -23.90 17.23 -26.09
CA GLY A 5 -23.04 16.10 -26.41
C GLY A 5 -23.44 14.83 -25.63
N PRO A 6 -23.32 13.64 -26.24
CA PRO A 6 -23.80 12.41 -25.64
C PRO A 6 -22.97 12.01 -24.41
N GLY A 7 -23.66 11.84 -23.29
CA GLY A 7 -23.12 11.29 -22.04
C GLY A 7 -22.61 9.87 -22.27
N GLY A 8 -21.30 9.75 -22.43
CA GLY A 8 -20.62 8.47 -22.59
C GLY A 8 -20.54 7.72 -21.27
N MET A 9 -21.25 6.59 -21.20
CA MET A 9 -21.13 5.58 -20.16
C MET A 9 -19.66 5.20 -19.91
N ARG A 10 -19.23 5.31 -18.64
CA ARG A 10 -17.88 5.03 -18.16
C ARG A 10 -17.67 3.52 -18.04
N GLY A 11 -16.90 2.91 -18.96
CA GLY A 11 -16.45 1.52 -18.88
C GLY A 11 -14.99 1.39 -18.41
N PRO A 12 -14.56 0.25 -17.84
CA PRO A 12 -13.24 0.08 -17.19
C PRO A 12 -12.03 0.03 -18.14
N ASN A 13 -12.23 -0.09 -19.46
CA ASN A 13 -11.18 -0.49 -20.42
C ASN A 13 -10.99 0.50 -21.60
N ARG A 14 -11.10 1.82 -21.37
CA ARG A 14 -10.87 2.81 -22.42
C ARG A 14 -9.41 3.25 -22.48
N PHE A 15 -8.78 3.08 -23.65
CA PHE A 15 -7.51 3.71 -23.98
C PHE A 15 -7.66 5.24 -23.85
N LEU A 16 -6.71 5.88 -23.17
CA LEU A 16 -6.67 7.33 -22.99
C LEU A 16 -6.85 8.02 -24.34
N THR A 17 -7.76 8.99 -24.43
CA THR A 17 -7.89 9.80 -25.66
C THR A 17 -6.59 10.57 -25.91
N GLU A 18 -6.34 10.97 -27.17
CA GLU A 18 -5.14 11.76 -27.50
C GLU A 18 -5.07 13.08 -26.71
N GLU A 19 -6.22 13.65 -26.34
CA GLU A 19 -6.32 14.80 -25.42
C GLU A 19 -5.92 14.46 -23.98
N GLU A 20 -6.32 13.29 -23.47
CA GLU A 20 -5.93 12.79 -22.14
C GLU A 20 -4.44 12.44 -22.08
N LYS A 21 -3.88 11.84 -23.14
CA LYS A 21 -2.44 11.54 -23.24
C LYS A 21 -1.61 12.82 -23.24
N LYS A 22 -2.07 13.88 -23.92
CA LYS A 22 -1.42 15.19 -24.02
C LYS A 22 -1.47 15.97 -22.70
N ASN A 23 -2.55 15.85 -21.95
CA ASN A 23 -2.76 16.52 -20.65
C ASN A 23 -2.31 15.67 -19.43
N ARG A 24 -1.44 14.68 -19.62
CA ARG A 24 -0.92 13.91 -18.49
C ARG A 24 -0.16 14.82 -17.52
N PRO A 25 -0.50 14.79 -16.21
CA PRO A 25 0.21 15.58 -15.23
C PRO A 25 1.68 15.16 -15.22
N LYS A 26 2.58 16.10 -15.51
CA LYS A 26 4.02 15.83 -15.47
C LYS A 26 4.45 15.63 -14.02
N ILE A 27 4.89 14.42 -13.68
CA ILE A 27 5.45 14.13 -12.36
C ILE A 27 6.72 14.97 -12.19
N THR A 28 6.57 16.07 -11.45
CA THR A 28 7.64 17.04 -11.23
C THR A 28 8.29 16.76 -9.88
N ARG A 29 9.61 16.93 -9.76
CA ARG A 29 10.34 16.77 -8.48
C ARG A 29 9.71 17.58 -7.34
N LYS A 30 9.17 18.76 -7.63
CA LYS A 30 8.45 19.61 -6.66
C LYS A 30 7.17 18.94 -6.12
N LEU A 31 6.42 18.22 -6.96
CA LEU A 31 5.24 17.46 -6.53
C LEU A 31 5.64 16.30 -5.64
N LEU A 32 6.66 15.53 -6.02
CA LEU A 32 7.19 14.45 -5.19
C LEU A 32 7.66 14.97 -3.83
N LYS A 33 8.45 16.05 -3.80
CA LYS A 33 8.91 16.66 -2.54
C LYS A 33 7.74 17.10 -1.65
N ARG A 34 6.65 17.60 -2.23
CA ARG A 34 5.44 17.97 -1.50
C ARG A 34 4.69 16.75 -0.96
N ILE A 35 4.62 15.65 -1.70
CA ILE A 35 4.03 14.39 -1.21
C ILE A 35 4.88 13.85 -0.04
N PHE A 36 6.21 13.80 -0.22
CA PHE A 36 7.14 13.37 0.83
C PHE A 36 7.12 14.27 2.06
N SER A 37 6.81 15.56 1.94
CA SER A 37 6.69 16.41 3.13
C SER A 37 5.52 16.04 4.04
N TYR A 38 4.45 15.42 3.50
CA TYR A 38 3.37 14.88 4.33
C TYR A 38 3.74 13.55 5.01
N LEU A 39 4.76 12.84 4.52
CA LEU A 39 5.28 11.60 5.10
C LEU A 39 6.30 11.85 6.22
N LEU A 40 7.09 12.93 6.14
CA LEU A 40 8.14 13.26 7.10
C LEU A 40 7.69 13.25 8.58
N PRO A 41 6.52 13.80 8.96
CA PRO A 41 6.05 13.76 10.36
C PRO A 41 5.82 12.33 10.89
N TYR A 42 5.62 11.37 9.98
CA TYR A 42 5.29 9.98 10.28
C TYR A 42 6.49 9.03 10.18
N TRP A 43 7.72 9.55 9.99
CA TRP A 43 8.92 8.72 9.75
C TRP A 43 9.15 7.59 10.77
N PRO A 44 8.92 7.75 12.10
CA PRO A 44 9.17 6.65 13.04
C PRO A 44 8.18 5.49 12.83
N LYS A 45 6.95 5.83 12.44
CA LYS A 45 5.88 4.85 12.17
C LYS A 45 6.11 4.17 10.83
N LEU A 46 6.60 4.92 9.82
CA LEU A 46 7.03 4.34 8.55
C LEU A 46 8.20 3.37 8.73
N LEU A 47 9.14 3.65 9.65
CA LEU A 47 10.21 2.71 9.98
C LEU A 47 9.63 1.44 10.64
N LEU A 48 8.66 1.57 11.55
CA LEU A 48 7.96 0.41 12.12
C LEU A 48 7.21 -0.40 11.05
N VAL A 49 6.54 0.25 10.09
CA VAL A 49 5.92 -0.43 8.94
C VAL A 49 6.98 -1.18 8.13
N LEU A 50 8.12 -0.55 7.84
CA LEU A 50 9.21 -1.18 7.10
C LEU A 50 9.80 -2.39 7.86
N ALA A 51 9.97 -2.28 9.17
CA ALA A 51 10.39 -3.41 10.01
C ALA A 51 9.35 -4.55 9.99
N ALA A 52 8.06 -4.22 10.08
CA ALA A 52 6.97 -5.19 9.99
C ALA A 52 6.96 -5.89 8.63
N ILE A 53 7.17 -5.16 7.52
CA ILE A 53 7.28 -5.70 6.16
C ILE A 53 8.42 -6.71 6.05
N VAL A 54 9.60 -6.37 6.56
CA VAL A 54 10.77 -7.27 6.50
C VAL A 54 10.50 -8.54 7.31
N LEU A 55 9.93 -8.39 8.50
CA LEU A 55 9.55 -9.52 9.35
C LEU A 55 8.48 -10.39 8.68
N SER A 56 7.44 -9.78 8.13
CA SER A 56 6.37 -10.41 7.35
C SER A 56 6.93 -11.21 6.17
N SER A 57 7.90 -10.64 5.43
CA SER A 57 8.57 -11.31 4.31
C SER A 57 9.32 -12.57 4.77
N ILE A 58 10.06 -12.50 5.87
CA ILE A 58 10.79 -13.65 6.42
C ILE A 58 9.82 -14.76 6.86
N PHE A 59 8.80 -14.40 7.64
CA PHE A 59 7.81 -15.36 8.14
C PHE A 59 6.90 -15.90 7.03
N GLY A 60 6.69 -15.15 5.95
CA GLY A 60 5.97 -15.58 4.75
C GLY A 60 6.69 -16.68 3.96
N LEU A 61 8.02 -16.78 4.07
CA LEU A 61 8.81 -17.82 3.39
C LEU A 61 8.90 -19.13 4.18
N LEU A 62 8.78 -19.06 5.51
CA LEU A 62 8.90 -20.22 6.39
C LEU A 62 7.93 -21.37 6.04
N PRO A 63 6.64 -21.13 5.71
CA PRO A 63 5.73 -22.21 5.30
C PRO A 63 6.25 -23.04 4.13
N SER A 64 6.90 -22.42 3.14
CA SER A 64 7.47 -23.13 1.98
C SER A 64 8.65 -24.03 2.40
N ILE A 65 9.53 -23.51 3.26
CA ILE A 65 10.68 -24.26 3.79
C ILE A 65 10.20 -25.44 4.66
N LEU A 66 9.24 -25.20 5.56
CA LEU A 66 8.70 -26.23 6.44
C LEU A 66 7.93 -27.29 5.67
N THR A 67 7.18 -26.92 4.63
CA THR A 67 6.50 -27.89 3.75
C THR A 67 7.51 -28.81 3.07
N GLY A 68 8.64 -28.27 2.60
CA GLY A 68 9.73 -29.11 2.07
C GLY A 68 10.23 -30.13 3.10
N LYS A 69 10.53 -29.69 4.33
CA LYS A 69 10.97 -30.60 5.41
C LYS A 69 9.91 -31.63 5.81
N ILE A 70 8.63 -31.25 5.81
CA ILE A 70 7.52 -32.19 6.09
C ILE A 70 7.51 -33.33 5.07
N ILE A 71 7.73 -33.01 3.80
CA ILE A 71 7.78 -34.01 2.73
C ILE A 71 9.04 -34.88 2.88
N ASP A 72 10.21 -34.25 2.97
CA ASP A 72 11.50 -34.95 2.92
C ASP A 72 11.77 -35.77 4.19
N GLU A 73 11.62 -35.17 5.38
CA GLU A 73 11.97 -35.80 6.66
C GLU A 73 10.77 -36.53 7.29
N GLY A 74 9.56 -36.01 7.10
CA GLY A 74 8.34 -36.57 7.71
C GLY A 74 7.74 -37.72 6.91
N LEU A 75 7.34 -37.44 5.66
CA LEU A 75 6.63 -38.41 4.81
C LEU A 75 7.57 -39.44 4.19
N ILE A 76 8.65 -39.00 3.52
CA ILE A 76 9.61 -39.90 2.87
C ILE A 76 10.44 -40.64 3.94
N GLY A 77 10.91 -39.92 4.97
CA GLY A 77 11.62 -40.49 6.11
C GLY A 77 10.78 -41.40 7.03
N ARG A 78 9.46 -41.45 6.84
CA ARG A 78 8.47 -42.25 7.63
C ARG A 78 8.57 -42.04 9.15
N ASN A 79 9.00 -40.87 9.59
CA ASN A 79 9.11 -40.55 11.02
C ASN A 79 7.90 -39.74 11.49
N PHE A 80 6.91 -40.44 12.05
CA PHE A 80 5.67 -39.81 12.55
C PHE A 80 5.92 -38.80 13.67
N GLY A 81 6.96 -38.97 14.50
CA GLY A 81 7.30 -38.02 15.56
C GLY A 81 7.76 -36.67 15.00
N VAL A 82 8.69 -36.71 14.04
CA VAL A 82 9.18 -35.51 13.33
C VAL A 82 8.06 -34.86 12.52
N LEU A 83 7.21 -35.67 11.89
CA LEU A 83 6.07 -35.18 11.12
C LEU A 83 5.12 -34.33 11.98
N VAL A 84 4.71 -34.84 13.15
CA VAL A 84 3.81 -34.10 14.06
C VAL A 84 4.48 -32.82 14.59
N GLN A 85 5.77 -32.88 14.94
CA GLN A 85 6.52 -31.70 15.38
C GLN A 85 6.59 -30.62 14.30
N LEU A 86 6.88 -31.00 13.05
CA LEU A 86 6.95 -30.06 11.92
C LEU A 86 5.58 -29.47 11.58
N ILE A 87 4.50 -30.24 11.70
CA ILE A 87 3.13 -29.74 11.50
C ILE A 87 2.78 -28.70 12.58
N LEU A 88 3.04 -29.00 13.86
CA LEU A 88 2.78 -28.06 14.95
C LEU A 88 3.61 -26.78 14.81
N LEU A 89 4.88 -26.92 14.44
CA LEU A 89 5.77 -25.78 14.17
C LEU A 89 5.24 -24.94 12.99
N SER A 90 4.78 -25.59 11.91
CA SER A 90 4.20 -24.91 10.75
C SER A 90 2.94 -24.15 11.10
N PHE A 91 2.08 -24.73 11.94
CA PHE A 91 0.89 -24.05 12.43
C PHE A 91 1.25 -22.82 13.29
N ALA A 92 2.21 -22.94 14.20
CA ALA A 92 2.69 -21.82 15.00
C ALA A 92 3.30 -20.70 14.15
N VAL A 93 4.11 -21.05 13.15
CA VAL A 93 4.67 -20.10 12.18
C VAL A 93 3.58 -19.41 11.38
N LEU A 94 2.56 -20.15 10.92
CA LEU A 94 1.43 -19.57 10.19
C LEU A 94 0.67 -18.56 11.06
N LEU A 95 0.39 -18.89 12.33
CA LEU A 95 -0.27 -17.97 13.26
C LEU A 95 0.57 -16.70 13.49
N LEU A 96 1.88 -16.85 13.71
CA LEU A 96 2.79 -15.71 13.89
C LEU A 96 2.84 -14.83 12.63
N SER A 97 2.95 -15.42 11.46
CA SER A 97 2.97 -14.72 10.17
C SER A 97 1.69 -13.88 9.98
N ASN A 98 0.52 -14.47 10.26
CA ASN A 98 -0.75 -13.74 10.18
C ASN A 98 -0.82 -12.60 11.20
N LEU A 99 -0.35 -12.80 12.43
CA LEU A 99 -0.34 -11.75 13.46
C LEU A 99 0.56 -10.58 13.07
N ILE A 100 1.72 -10.86 12.48
CA ILE A 100 2.62 -9.84 11.91
C ILE A 100 1.92 -9.10 10.77
N GLY A 101 1.23 -9.82 9.88
CA GLY A 101 0.45 -9.22 8.79
C GLY A 101 -0.66 -8.29 9.29
N VAL A 102 -1.36 -8.66 10.37
CA VAL A 102 -2.35 -7.79 11.03
C VAL A 102 -1.69 -6.53 11.60
N LEU A 103 -0.54 -6.67 12.27
CA LEU A 103 0.21 -5.53 12.80
C LEU A 103 0.68 -4.59 11.68
N GLU A 104 1.23 -5.14 10.60
CA GLU A 104 1.65 -4.40 9.41
C GLU A 104 0.46 -3.60 8.82
N SER A 105 -0.68 -4.27 8.61
CA SER A 105 -1.90 -3.67 8.09
C SER A 105 -2.44 -2.55 9.00
N TYR A 106 -2.42 -2.77 10.31
CA TYR A 106 -2.83 -1.78 11.30
C TYR A 106 -1.93 -0.54 11.27
N LEU A 107 -0.61 -0.71 11.29
CA LEU A 107 0.35 0.39 11.25
C LEU A 107 0.20 1.19 9.93
N ASN A 108 0.07 0.50 8.81
CA ASN A 108 -0.12 1.12 7.51
C ASN A 108 -1.42 1.95 7.46
N THR A 109 -2.52 1.37 7.94
CA THR A 109 -3.82 2.06 8.03
C THR A 109 -3.74 3.27 8.96
N TRP A 110 -3.09 3.12 10.11
CA TRP A 110 -2.93 4.21 11.08
C TRP A 110 -2.21 5.40 10.44
N VAL A 111 -1.07 5.17 9.76
CA VAL A 111 -0.32 6.22 9.07
C VAL A 111 -1.16 6.87 7.97
N ALA A 112 -1.85 6.07 7.16
CA ALA A 112 -2.69 6.55 6.06
C ALA A 112 -3.82 7.48 6.53
N GLN A 113 -4.49 7.11 7.62
CA GLN A 113 -5.59 7.88 8.19
C GLN A 113 -5.12 9.18 8.82
N HIS A 114 -3.98 9.17 9.52
CA HIS A 114 -3.44 10.39 10.11
C HIS A 114 -2.97 11.39 9.04
N ILE A 115 -2.35 10.91 7.96
CA ILE A 115 -2.01 11.76 6.81
C ILE A 115 -3.27 12.38 6.19
N THR A 116 -4.34 11.60 6.05
CA THR A 116 -5.63 12.08 5.53
C THR A 116 -6.25 13.12 6.45
N TYR A 117 -6.20 12.87 7.76
CA TYR A 117 -6.69 13.79 8.78
C TYR A 117 -5.99 15.15 8.67
N ASP A 118 -4.66 15.15 8.59
CA ASP A 118 -3.89 16.39 8.45
C ASP A 118 -4.19 17.12 7.15
N MET A 119 -4.27 16.40 6.02
CA MET A 119 -4.59 17.01 4.73
C MET A 119 -5.99 17.65 4.74
N ARG A 120 -6.98 16.96 5.31
CA ARG A 120 -8.35 17.49 5.44
C ARG A 120 -8.35 18.74 6.31
N ASN A 121 -7.71 18.71 7.48
CA ASN A 121 -7.65 19.86 8.38
C ASN A 121 -6.96 21.07 7.75
N GLN A 122 -5.84 20.87 7.05
CA GLN A 122 -5.16 21.95 6.33
C GLN A 122 -6.05 22.54 5.23
N MET A 123 -6.77 21.69 4.50
CA MET A 123 -7.66 22.14 3.44
C MET A 123 -8.88 22.90 3.99
N TYR A 124 -9.49 22.41 5.08
CA TYR A 124 -10.57 23.12 5.78
C TYR A 124 -10.12 24.49 6.28
N ALA A 125 -8.97 24.55 6.96
CA ALA A 125 -8.41 25.81 7.46
C ALA A 125 -8.10 26.80 6.32
N HIS A 126 -7.71 26.30 5.14
CA HIS A 126 -7.50 27.12 3.96
C HIS A 126 -8.82 27.65 3.39
N LEU A 127 -9.84 26.79 3.25
CA LEU A 127 -11.16 27.17 2.75
C LEU A 127 -11.83 28.24 3.60
N GLN A 128 -11.72 28.16 4.93
CA GLN A 128 -12.27 29.16 5.84
C GLN A 128 -11.67 30.56 5.66
N LYS A 129 -10.44 30.66 5.11
CA LYS A 129 -9.74 31.93 4.86
C LYS A 129 -9.95 32.45 3.44
N MET A 130 -10.65 31.72 2.57
CA MET A 130 -10.88 32.15 1.19
C MET A 130 -12.00 33.20 1.11
N SER A 131 -11.91 34.08 0.12
CA SER A 131 -12.91 35.12 -0.10
C SER A 131 -14.23 34.55 -0.61
N HIS A 132 -15.34 35.24 -0.34
CA HIS A 132 -16.67 34.86 -0.85
C HIS A 132 -16.71 34.70 -2.37
N ARG A 133 -15.88 35.45 -3.12
CA ARG A 133 -15.75 35.33 -4.58
C ARG A 133 -15.35 33.91 -5.02
N PHE A 134 -14.51 33.23 -4.26
CA PHE A 134 -14.13 31.85 -4.57
C PHE A 134 -15.35 30.92 -4.55
N PHE A 135 -16.24 31.10 -3.57
CA PHE A 135 -17.44 30.28 -3.38
C PHE A 135 -18.57 30.61 -4.37
N THR A 136 -18.60 31.82 -4.91
CA THR A 136 -19.58 32.19 -5.96
C THR A 136 -19.14 31.79 -7.36
N THR A 137 -17.83 31.59 -7.58
CA THR A 137 -17.26 31.25 -8.90
C THR A 137 -16.96 29.76 -9.04
N SER A 138 -16.67 29.07 -7.94
CA SER A 138 -16.33 27.64 -7.95
C SER A 138 -17.55 26.78 -7.65
N LYS A 139 -17.72 25.66 -8.38
CA LYS A 139 -18.79 24.71 -8.10
C LYS A 139 -18.52 24.03 -6.76
N GLN A 140 -19.52 24.02 -5.86
CA GLN A 140 -19.39 23.40 -4.55
C GLN A 140 -18.97 21.91 -4.61
N GLY A 141 -19.46 21.18 -5.62
CA GLY A 141 -19.09 19.78 -5.86
C GLY A 141 -17.60 19.56 -6.18
N ASP A 142 -16.95 20.53 -6.83
CA ASP A 142 -15.52 20.44 -7.16
C ASP A 142 -14.66 20.55 -5.89
N VAL A 143 -15.07 21.40 -4.94
CA VAL A 143 -14.39 21.55 -3.64
C VAL A 143 -14.50 20.28 -2.82
N ILE A 144 -15.70 19.68 -2.76
CA ILE A 144 -15.92 18.42 -2.06
C ILE A 144 -15.09 17.30 -2.70
N THR A 145 -15.07 17.20 -4.02
CA THR A 145 -14.28 16.17 -4.73
C THR A 145 -12.79 16.30 -4.44
N ARG A 146 -12.26 17.53 -4.36
CA ARG A 146 -10.86 17.76 -3.95
C ARG A 146 -10.61 17.34 -2.50
N MET A 147 -11.56 17.58 -1.60
CA MET A 147 -11.48 17.17 -0.20
C MET A 147 -11.49 15.67 0.02
N THR A 148 -12.22 14.96 -0.85
CA THR A 148 -12.47 13.54 -0.69
C THR A 148 -11.58 12.75 -1.64
N SER A 149 -11.86 12.81 -2.94
CA SER A 149 -11.22 12.00 -3.96
C SER A 149 -9.75 12.32 -4.15
N ASP A 150 -9.34 13.60 -4.24
CA ASP A 150 -7.93 13.93 -4.46
C ASP A 150 -7.08 13.56 -3.24
N ILE A 151 -7.56 13.84 -2.03
CA ILE A 151 -6.90 13.44 -0.78
C ILE A 151 -6.82 11.91 -0.66
N SER A 152 -7.91 11.20 -0.98
CA SER A 152 -7.92 9.72 -0.96
C SER A 152 -6.97 9.13 -2.02
N GLY A 153 -6.82 9.80 -3.16
CA GLY A 153 -5.84 9.43 -4.18
C GLY A 153 -4.41 9.54 -3.65
N VAL A 154 -4.07 10.65 -2.98
CA VAL A 154 -2.75 10.82 -2.35
C VAL A 154 -2.53 9.78 -1.23
N GLN A 155 -3.54 9.56 -0.38
CA GLN A 155 -3.50 8.54 0.66
C GLN A 155 -3.27 7.14 0.09
N SER A 156 -3.91 6.80 -1.03
CA SER A 156 -3.74 5.49 -1.68
C SER A 156 -2.33 5.29 -2.23
N VAL A 157 -1.72 6.32 -2.82
CA VAL A 157 -0.33 6.24 -3.30
C VAL A 157 0.64 6.02 -2.14
N ILE A 158 0.40 6.70 -1.02
CA ILE A 158 1.24 6.60 0.18
C ILE A 158 1.06 5.25 0.88
N ALA A 159 -0.19 4.87 1.16
CA ALA A 159 -0.50 3.72 2.01
C ALA A 159 -0.43 2.40 1.26
N ASN A 160 -0.81 2.38 -0.02
CA ASN A 160 -0.85 1.14 -0.80
C ASN A 160 0.36 1.08 -1.72
N THR A 161 0.48 2.01 -2.66
CA THR A 161 1.50 1.89 -3.73
C THR A 161 2.93 1.89 -3.18
N LEU A 162 3.29 2.86 -2.34
CA LEU A 162 4.64 2.95 -1.78
C LEU A 162 4.95 1.76 -0.87
N THR A 163 4.05 1.43 0.06
CA THR A 163 4.18 0.29 0.97
C THR A 163 4.30 -1.03 0.21
N SER A 164 3.47 -1.26 -0.81
CA SER A 164 3.55 -2.46 -1.65
C SER A 164 4.85 -2.55 -2.43
N ILE A 165 5.38 -1.44 -2.95
CA ILE A 165 6.70 -1.45 -3.63
C ILE A 165 7.78 -1.88 -2.65
N LEU A 166 7.80 -1.31 -1.44
CA LEU A 166 8.77 -1.67 -0.41
C LEU A 166 8.63 -3.14 0.01
N SER A 167 7.40 -3.59 0.20
CA SER A 167 7.09 -4.99 0.55
C SER A 167 7.52 -5.96 -0.54
N ASN A 168 7.19 -5.68 -1.80
CA ASN A 168 7.61 -6.53 -2.91
C ASN A 168 9.14 -6.58 -3.03
N ILE A 169 9.85 -5.47 -2.83
CA ILE A 169 11.32 -5.47 -2.83
C ILE A 169 11.86 -6.34 -1.70
N ALA A 170 11.29 -6.25 -0.49
CA ALA A 170 11.70 -7.06 0.65
C ALA A 170 11.45 -8.56 0.43
N VAL A 171 10.27 -8.92 -0.08
CA VAL A 171 9.92 -10.30 -0.45
C VAL A 171 10.86 -10.82 -1.54
N LEU A 172 11.13 -10.03 -2.59
CA LEU A 172 12.07 -10.42 -3.65
C LEU A 172 13.48 -10.65 -3.10
N ALA A 173 14.00 -9.73 -2.28
CA ALA A 173 15.33 -9.85 -1.70
C ALA A 173 15.45 -11.09 -0.80
N THR A 174 14.49 -11.30 0.10
CA THR A 174 14.46 -12.46 1.00
C THR A 174 14.32 -13.78 0.24
N SER A 175 13.48 -13.81 -0.81
CA SER A 175 13.31 -15.00 -1.66
C SER A 175 14.61 -15.36 -2.40
N VAL A 176 15.28 -14.37 -3.00
CA VAL A 176 16.56 -14.59 -3.70
C VAL A 176 17.62 -15.14 -2.74
N VAL A 177 17.72 -14.58 -1.53
CA VAL A 177 18.65 -15.07 -0.50
C VAL A 177 18.32 -16.52 -0.10
N ALA A 178 17.04 -16.83 0.13
CA ALA A 178 16.60 -18.18 0.48
C ALA A 178 16.87 -19.21 -0.63
N MET A 179 16.65 -18.83 -1.89
CA MET A 179 16.96 -19.69 -3.04
C MET A 179 18.46 -19.95 -3.17
N TYR A 180 19.29 -18.92 -3.01
CA TYR A 180 20.74 -19.07 -3.08
C TYR A 180 21.27 -19.98 -1.97
N GLN A 181 20.75 -19.87 -0.74
CA GLN A 181 21.11 -20.77 0.35
C GLN A 181 20.74 -22.23 0.09
N LYS A 182 19.64 -22.49 -0.63
CA LYS A 182 19.14 -23.84 -0.89
C LYS A 182 19.79 -24.53 -2.11
N ASN A 183 20.32 -23.75 -3.05
CA ASN A 183 20.81 -24.25 -4.36
C ASN A 183 22.28 -23.90 -4.63
N TRP A 184 23.08 -23.67 -3.59
CA TRP A 184 24.55 -23.67 -3.65
C TRP A 184 25.07 -25.01 -3.12
#